data_AF-A0A7V4DG47-F1
#
_entry.id   AF-A0A7V4DG47-F1
#
_cell.length_a   1.000
_cell.length_b   1.000
_cell.length_c   1.000
_cell.angle_alpha   90.00
_cell.angle_beta   90.00
_cell.angle_gamma   90.00
#
_symmetry.space_group_name_H-M   'P 1'
#
loop_
_entity.id
_entity.type
_entity.pdbx_description
1 polymer ?
#
loop_
_entity_poly.entity_id
_entity_poly.type
_entity_poly.pdbx_seq_one_letter_code
_entity_poly.pdbx_strand_id
1 'polypeptide(L)'
;MFREALFVDRLNRFVVLCEEGGRRFPAHLPNPGRLWEILLPGRVLLLEDRGKGDMPRVWGALLGEEVVCLHTTSATSVARQLLEEGCLEDFAGFRVVETEIPLGNSRLDFLLKRGGEKIFLEVKSCTLFFDGLAMFPDAVTVRGRKHVELLADLGGAMLFVVHVPSPFAFLPDFHTDPEFASALHAARKKVLIRAVAVRWDTRGNFQYSHILDLPWEVYEREAGDRGSYLLSGYLPGTHRIAVGSLGELDFPRGFYVYVGSAMRGLSGRIQRHLRKRKRNHWHIDTLLPFFEDVRVFPIRSSERLECAIAQELEKVARPVPHFGASDCSCESHLFFLPWPPLKSASF
;
A
#
# COMPACT_ATOMS: atom_id res chain seq x y z
N MET A 1 -24.87 13.78 -4.77
CA MET A 1 -24.78 13.37 -3.35
C MET A 1 -24.51 11.88 -3.37
N PHE A 2 -23.49 11.42 -2.65
CA PHE A 2 -23.15 10.00 -2.62
C PHE A 2 -24.12 9.23 -1.74
N ARG A 3 -24.40 7.98 -2.12
CA ARG A 3 -25.14 7.03 -1.29
C ARG A 3 -24.15 6.32 -0.37
N GLU A 4 -24.51 6.11 0.89
CA GLU A 4 -23.67 5.42 1.86
C GLU A 4 -23.98 3.93 1.92
N ALA A 5 -22.96 3.09 2.06
CA ALA A 5 -23.12 1.67 2.33
C ALA A 5 -21.94 1.14 3.15
N LEU A 6 -22.15 0.08 3.92
CA LEU A 6 -21.09 -0.56 4.69
C LEU A 6 -20.28 -1.52 3.81
N PHE A 7 -18.96 -1.42 3.85
CA PHE A 7 -18.06 -2.39 3.25
C PHE A 7 -18.14 -3.71 4.01
N VAL A 8 -18.35 -4.81 3.29
CA VAL A 8 -18.38 -6.17 3.86
C VAL A 8 -17.10 -6.91 3.51
N ASP A 9 -16.75 -6.97 2.23
CA ASP A 9 -15.57 -7.68 1.75
C ASP A 9 -15.11 -7.18 0.38
N ARG A 10 -13.87 -7.48 0.02
CA ARG A 10 -13.33 -7.23 -1.31
C ARG A 10 -13.25 -8.54 -2.09
N LEU A 11 -14.19 -8.72 -3.01
CA LEU A 11 -14.32 -9.95 -3.81
C LEU A 11 -13.17 -10.11 -4.80
N ASN A 12 -12.71 -9.01 -5.38
CA ASN A 12 -11.52 -8.96 -6.22
C ASN A 12 -10.98 -7.52 -6.30
N ARG A 13 -9.96 -7.29 -7.14
CA ARG A 13 -9.31 -5.99 -7.30
C ARG A 13 -10.27 -4.84 -7.63
N PHE A 14 -11.37 -5.11 -8.32
CA PHE A 14 -12.28 -4.08 -8.85
C PHE A 14 -13.72 -4.21 -8.34
N VAL A 15 -14.01 -5.17 -7.45
CA VAL A 15 -15.36 -5.39 -6.92
C VAL A 15 -15.31 -5.58 -5.42
N VAL A 16 -16.10 -4.76 -4.72
CA VAL A 16 -16.37 -4.89 -3.29
C VAL A 16 -17.82 -5.32 -3.06
N LEU A 17 -18.06 -6.00 -1.96
CA LEU A 17 -19.38 -6.32 -1.46
C LEU A 17 -19.77 -5.28 -0.41
N CYS A 18 -20.92 -4.64 -0.61
CA CYS A 18 -21.47 -3.63 0.28
C CYS A 18 -22.76 -4.13 0.93
N GLU A 19 -23.16 -3.50 2.04
CA GLU A 19 -24.43 -3.73 2.73
C GLU A 19 -25.15 -2.41 3.04
N GLU A 20 -26.44 -2.35 2.71
CA GLU A 20 -27.33 -1.23 3.02
C GLU A 20 -28.71 -1.80 3.39
N GLY A 21 -29.27 -1.42 4.54
CA GLY A 21 -30.59 -1.90 4.98
C GLY A 21 -30.71 -3.43 5.08
N GLY A 22 -29.61 -4.12 5.44
CA GLY A 22 -29.54 -5.59 5.52
C GLY A 22 -29.47 -6.31 4.17
N ARG A 23 -29.38 -5.58 3.05
CA ARG A 23 -29.22 -6.17 1.71
C ARG A 23 -27.79 -6.00 1.24
N ARG A 24 -27.22 -7.10 0.74
CA ARG A 24 -25.87 -7.12 0.17
C ARG A 24 -25.89 -6.96 -1.33
N PHE A 25 -24.98 -6.14 -1.86
CA PHE A 25 -24.87 -5.89 -3.30
C PHE A 25 -23.41 -5.57 -3.67
N PRO A 26 -22.98 -5.87 -4.90
CA PRO A 26 -21.63 -5.55 -5.35
C PRO A 26 -21.52 -4.07 -5.76
N ALA A 27 -20.33 -3.48 -5.61
CA ALA A 27 -19.97 -2.16 -6.12
C ALA A 27 -18.61 -2.20 -6.82
N HIS A 28 -18.45 -1.41 -7.88
CA HIS A 28 -17.19 -1.26 -8.61
C HIS A 28 -16.22 -0.41 -7.80
N LEU A 29 -15.02 -0.92 -7.55
CA LEU A 29 -13.93 -0.19 -6.93
C LEU A 29 -12.93 0.27 -8.02
N PRO A 30 -12.93 1.56 -8.40
CA PRO A 30 -12.02 2.12 -9.40
C PRO A 30 -10.63 2.39 -8.81
N ASN A 31 -10.17 1.54 -7.88
CA ASN A 31 -8.85 1.60 -7.28
C ASN A 31 -8.21 0.21 -7.26
N PRO A 32 -7.16 0.01 -8.06
CA PRO A 32 -6.47 -1.27 -8.13
C PRO A 32 -5.60 -1.61 -6.91
N GLY A 33 -5.34 -0.63 -6.04
CA GLY A 33 -4.49 -0.72 -4.87
C GLY A 33 -4.99 -1.70 -3.82
N ARG A 34 -4.22 -2.00 -2.77
CA ARG A 34 -4.57 -2.96 -1.71
C ARG A 34 -5.58 -2.43 -0.70
N LEU A 35 -5.42 -1.17 -0.29
CA LEU A 35 -6.35 -0.43 0.58
C LEU A 35 -6.70 -1.16 1.88
N TRP A 36 -5.77 -1.88 2.49
CA TRP A 36 -6.07 -2.74 3.65
C TRP A 36 -6.42 -1.93 4.91
N GLU A 37 -5.79 -0.78 5.06
CA GLU A 37 -6.00 0.22 6.11
C GLU A 37 -7.32 1.01 5.93
N ILE A 38 -7.85 1.02 4.70
CA ILE A 38 -9.10 1.73 4.37
C ILE A 38 -10.29 0.76 4.36
N LEU A 39 -10.18 -0.39 3.69
CA LEU A 39 -11.26 -1.33 3.47
C LEU A 39 -11.34 -2.40 4.57
N LEU A 40 -11.63 -1.95 5.79
CA LEU A 40 -11.96 -2.82 6.92
C LEU A 40 -13.48 -3.08 6.98
N PRO A 41 -13.93 -4.32 7.28
CA PRO A 41 -15.36 -4.62 7.43
C PRO A 41 -16.08 -3.61 8.34
N GLY A 42 -17.26 -3.14 7.89
CA GLY A 42 -18.03 -2.08 8.55
C GLY A 42 -17.64 -0.66 8.15
N ARG A 43 -16.59 -0.47 7.34
CA ARG A 43 -16.22 0.86 6.80
C ARG A 43 -17.37 1.46 5.99
N VAL A 44 -17.74 2.70 6.24
CA VAL A 44 -18.70 3.42 5.39
C VAL A 44 -18.03 3.82 4.08
N LEU A 45 -18.63 3.39 2.97
CA LEU A 45 -18.25 3.74 1.60
C LEU A 45 -19.25 4.76 1.03
N LEU A 46 -18.71 5.70 0.27
CA LEU A 46 -19.45 6.68 -0.51
C LEU A 46 -19.58 6.16 -1.94
N LEU A 47 -20.82 5.92 -2.38
CA LEU A 47 -21.15 5.33 -3.66
C LEU A 47 -21.79 6.34 -4.62
N GLU A 48 -21.43 6.21 -5.88
CA GLU A 48 -22.00 6.93 -7.01
C GLU A 48 -22.81 5.96 -7.88
N ASP A 49 -24.11 6.22 -8.03
CA ASP A 49 -24.97 5.44 -8.92
C ASP A 49 -24.72 5.84 -10.38
N ARG A 50 -24.58 4.84 -11.27
CA ARG A 50 -24.16 5.05 -12.68
C ARG A 50 -25.29 4.92 -13.71
N GLY A 51 -26.46 4.46 -13.28
CA GLY A 51 -27.60 4.16 -14.14
C GLY A 51 -28.51 3.12 -13.50
N LYS A 52 -29.73 2.95 -14.02
CA LYS A 52 -30.67 1.96 -13.50
C LYS A 52 -30.21 0.56 -13.89
N GLY A 53 -29.85 -0.26 -12.89
CA GLY A 53 -29.37 -1.63 -13.07
C GLY A 53 -27.85 -1.75 -13.19
N ASP A 54 -27.14 -0.64 -13.25
CA ASP A 54 -25.68 -0.63 -13.24
C ASP A 54 -25.15 -0.81 -11.81
N MET A 55 -24.02 -1.50 -11.71
CA MET A 55 -23.29 -1.63 -10.46
C MET A 55 -22.82 -0.24 -10.00
N PRO A 56 -23.17 0.20 -8.77
CA PRO A 56 -22.71 1.48 -8.24
C PRO A 56 -21.18 1.48 -8.15
N ARG A 57 -20.58 2.67 -8.20
CA ARG A 57 -19.13 2.85 -8.12
C ARG A 57 -18.75 3.42 -6.76
N VAL A 58 -17.76 2.83 -6.12
CA VAL A 58 -17.11 3.40 -4.94
C VAL A 58 -16.39 4.68 -5.37
N TRP A 59 -16.78 5.80 -4.79
CA TRP A 59 -16.11 7.08 -4.97
C TRP A 59 -15.09 7.33 -3.85
N GLY A 60 -15.43 6.97 -2.61
CA GLY A 60 -14.56 7.17 -1.45
C GLY A 60 -14.96 6.35 -0.23
N ALA A 61 -14.24 6.53 0.87
CA ALA A 61 -14.51 5.90 2.16
C ALA A 61 -14.37 6.91 3.31
N LEU A 62 -15.14 6.72 4.39
CA LEU A 62 -15.06 7.56 5.59
C LEU A 62 -14.09 6.98 6.62
N LEU A 63 -13.09 7.75 7.01
CA LEU A 63 -12.10 7.44 8.05
C LEU A 63 -12.33 8.37 9.24
N GLY A 64 -13.18 7.95 10.17
CA GLY A 64 -13.69 8.88 11.18
C GLY A 64 -14.45 10.02 10.49
N GLU A 65 -13.94 11.24 10.61
CA GLU A 65 -14.51 12.43 9.96
C GLU A 65 -13.88 12.74 8.58
N GLU A 66 -12.78 12.05 8.22
CA GLU A 66 -12.09 12.30 6.95
C GLU A 66 -12.70 11.49 5.80
N VAL A 67 -12.68 12.08 4.61
CA VAL A 67 -13.09 11.42 3.37
C VAL A 67 -11.86 11.09 2.55
N VAL A 68 -11.62 9.80 2.29
CA VAL A 68 -10.58 9.36 1.37
C VAL A 68 -11.19 9.09 0.00
N CYS A 69 -10.78 9.85 -1.02
CA CYS A 69 -11.16 9.57 -2.39
C CYS A 69 -10.49 8.27 -2.88
N LEU A 70 -11.29 7.29 -3.29
CA LEU A 70 -10.85 6.02 -3.85
C LEU A 70 -10.99 5.98 -5.37
N HIS A 71 -11.39 7.07 -6.02
CA HIS A 71 -11.47 7.14 -7.47
C HIS A 71 -10.15 7.64 -8.04
N THR A 72 -9.26 6.73 -8.47
CA THR A 72 -7.87 7.12 -8.79
C THR A 72 -7.74 8.10 -9.95
N THR A 73 -8.69 8.13 -10.88
CA THR A 73 -8.70 9.10 -11.99
C THR A 73 -8.96 10.53 -11.52
N SER A 74 -9.50 10.72 -10.31
CA SER A 74 -9.67 12.05 -9.70
C SER A 74 -8.35 12.75 -9.44
N ALA A 75 -7.23 12.02 -9.29
CA ALA A 75 -5.92 12.64 -9.08
C ALA A 75 -5.51 13.53 -10.25
N THR A 76 -5.72 13.08 -11.50
CA THR A 76 -5.41 13.87 -12.70
C THR A 76 -6.26 15.15 -12.76
N SER A 77 -7.56 15.09 -12.44
CA SER A 77 -8.41 16.29 -12.39
C SER A 77 -8.03 17.25 -11.26
N VAL A 78 -7.69 16.72 -10.08
CA VAL A 78 -7.20 17.52 -8.94
C VAL A 78 -5.91 18.24 -9.32
N ALA A 79 -4.94 17.51 -9.88
CA ALA A 79 -3.66 18.09 -10.31
C ALA A 79 -3.88 19.21 -11.32
N ARG A 80 -4.77 19.02 -12.30
CA ARG A 80 -5.13 20.06 -13.27
C ARG A 80 -5.65 21.33 -12.59
N GLN A 81 -6.62 21.20 -11.70
CA GLN A 81 -7.21 22.35 -11.02
C GLN A 81 -6.18 23.06 -10.12
N LEU A 82 -5.35 22.32 -9.38
CA LEU A 82 -4.27 22.91 -8.56
C LEU A 82 -3.24 23.68 -9.40
N LEU A 83 -2.94 23.20 -10.61
CA LEU A 83 -2.06 23.91 -11.56
C LEU A 83 -2.73 25.18 -12.09
N GLU A 84 -4.02 25.12 -12.45
CA GLU A 84 -4.79 26.25 -12.97
C GLU A 84 -5.02 27.34 -11.91
N GLU A 85 -5.21 26.96 -10.65
CA GLU A 85 -5.35 27.85 -9.49
C GLU A 85 -4.01 28.38 -8.95
N GLY A 86 -2.88 27.85 -9.45
CA GLY A 86 -1.54 28.28 -9.03
C GLY A 86 -1.15 27.86 -7.62
N CYS A 87 -1.75 26.79 -7.08
CA CYS A 87 -1.47 26.31 -5.72
C CYS A 87 -0.08 25.66 -5.57
N LEU A 88 0.59 25.33 -6.68
CA LEU A 88 1.88 24.64 -6.70
C LEU A 88 2.98 25.56 -7.23
N GLU A 89 3.78 26.13 -6.33
CA GLU A 89 4.77 27.17 -6.66
C GLU A 89 5.79 26.76 -7.72
N ASP A 90 6.27 25.51 -7.71
CA ASP A 90 7.24 25.02 -8.70
C ASP A 90 6.68 25.05 -10.14
N PHE A 91 5.36 25.07 -10.28
CA PHE A 91 4.65 25.11 -11.56
C PHE A 91 4.13 26.51 -11.89
N ALA A 92 4.48 27.53 -11.12
CA ALA A 92 4.03 28.90 -11.37
C ALA A 92 4.36 29.36 -12.79
N GLY A 93 3.34 29.87 -13.49
CA GLY A 93 3.41 30.35 -14.87
C GLY A 93 3.37 29.25 -15.93
N PHE A 94 3.43 27.97 -15.57
CA PHE A 94 3.15 26.89 -16.50
C PHE A 94 1.65 26.77 -16.78
N ARG A 95 1.31 26.41 -18.03
CA ARG A 95 -0.06 26.10 -18.44
C ARG A 95 -0.12 24.69 -19.02
N VAL A 96 -1.20 23.98 -18.71
CA VAL A 96 -1.51 22.71 -19.37
C VAL A 96 -1.87 23.00 -20.83
N VAL A 97 -1.09 22.46 -21.76
CA VAL A 97 -1.34 22.67 -23.21
C VAL A 97 -1.83 21.42 -23.93
N GLU A 98 -1.54 20.26 -23.37
CA GLU A 98 -1.94 18.97 -23.91
C GLU A 98 -2.06 17.98 -22.74
N THR A 99 -2.97 17.02 -22.89
CA THR A 99 -3.25 15.98 -21.90
C THR A 99 -3.10 14.61 -22.56
N GLU A 100 -2.84 13.55 -21.78
CA GLU A 100 -2.83 12.18 -22.28
C GLU A 100 -1.79 11.96 -23.41
N ILE A 101 -0.57 12.47 -23.20
CA ILE A 101 0.49 12.58 -24.21
C ILE A 101 1.04 11.19 -24.59
N PRO A 102 0.89 10.74 -25.85
CA PRO A 102 1.44 9.47 -26.29
C PRO A 102 2.97 9.56 -26.44
N LEU A 103 3.70 8.65 -25.80
CA LEU A 103 5.15 8.53 -25.87
C LEU A 103 5.53 7.06 -26.06
N GLY A 104 5.62 6.64 -27.33
CA GLY A 104 5.82 5.24 -27.69
C GLY A 104 4.70 4.36 -27.13
N ASN A 105 5.03 3.42 -26.24
CA ASN A 105 4.07 2.52 -25.59
C ASN A 105 3.56 3.04 -24.24
N SER A 106 3.95 4.26 -23.85
CA SER A 106 3.54 4.92 -22.62
C SER A 106 2.68 6.15 -22.92
N ARG A 107 2.03 6.65 -21.87
CA ARG A 107 1.28 7.90 -21.91
C ARG A 107 1.49 8.66 -20.60
N LEU A 108 1.81 9.95 -20.72
CA LEU A 108 1.96 10.87 -19.58
C LEU A 108 0.73 11.78 -19.48
N ASP A 109 0.37 12.17 -18.26
CA ASP A 109 -0.88 12.91 -18.01
C ASP A 109 -0.90 14.30 -18.68
N PHE A 110 0.18 15.07 -18.57
CA PHE A 110 0.21 16.46 -19.01
C PHE A 110 1.51 16.88 -19.73
N LEU A 111 1.37 17.77 -20.70
CA LEU A 111 2.43 18.64 -21.18
C LEU A 111 2.18 20.06 -20.67
N LEU A 112 3.16 20.60 -19.94
CA LEU A 112 3.11 21.95 -19.41
C LEU A 112 4.02 22.87 -20.23
N LYS A 113 3.60 24.14 -20.44
CA LYS A 113 4.42 25.17 -21.09
C LYS A 113 4.47 26.47 -20.32
N ARG A 114 5.68 27.06 -20.27
CA ARG A 114 5.95 28.40 -19.74
C ARG A 114 6.92 29.11 -20.67
N GLY A 115 6.44 30.07 -21.47
CA GLY A 115 7.25 30.67 -22.52
C GLY A 115 7.78 29.63 -23.51
N GLY A 116 9.11 29.53 -23.67
CA GLY A 116 9.77 28.52 -24.50
C GLY A 116 10.01 27.17 -23.80
N GLU A 117 9.82 27.10 -22.49
CA GLU A 117 10.06 25.90 -21.68
C GLU A 117 8.88 24.92 -21.78
N LYS A 118 9.19 23.63 -21.91
CA LYS A 118 8.22 22.53 -21.90
C LYS A 118 8.66 21.46 -20.91
N ILE A 119 7.74 20.99 -20.08
CA ILE A 119 7.97 19.86 -19.19
C ILE A 119 6.81 18.88 -19.26
N PHE A 120 7.11 17.59 -19.17
CA PHE A 120 6.09 16.56 -18.99
C PHE A 120 5.74 16.43 -17.51
N LEU A 121 4.48 16.11 -17.21
CA LEU A 121 4.03 15.85 -15.84
C LEU A 121 3.21 14.56 -15.82
N GLU A 122 3.60 13.67 -14.91
CA GLU A 122 2.82 12.48 -14.54
C GLU A 122 2.20 12.68 -13.16
N VAL A 123 0.96 12.22 -12.99
CA VAL A 123 0.19 12.31 -11.76
C VAL A 123 -0.07 10.93 -11.19
N LYS A 124 0.07 10.78 -9.87
CA LYS A 124 -0.23 9.55 -9.14
C LYS A 124 -1.22 9.80 -8.03
N SER A 125 -2.24 8.94 -7.94
CA SER A 125 -3.15 8.88 -6.80
C SER A 125 -2.49 8.12 -5.65
N CYS A 126 -2.41 8.74 -4.48
CA CYS A 126 -1.81 8.17 -3.28
C CYS A 126 -2.88 8.02 -2.19
N THR A 127 -3.08 6.78 -1.74
CA THR A 127 -4.07 6.42 -0.70
C THR A 127 -3.45 5.60 0.43
N LEU A 128 -2.17 5.22 0.32
CA LEU A 128 -1.43 4.60 1.41
C LEU A 128 -0.82 5.68 2.28
N PHE A 129 -1.23 5.71 3.55
CA PHE A 129 -0.72 6.63 4.55
C PHE A 129 -0.88 6.04 5.95
N PHE A 130 0.02 6.42 6.85
CA PHE A 130 0.00 6.04 8.24
C PHE A 130 0.84 7.05 9.04
N ASP A 131 0.32 7.49 10.20
CA ASP A 131 1.04 8.32 11.19
C ASP A 131 1.85 9.49 10.59
N GLY A 132 1.18 10.34 9.82
CA GLY A 132 1.82 11.52 9.23
C GLY A 132 2.66 11.26 7.97
N LEU A 133 2.82 10.01 7.54
CA LEU A 133 3.56 9.62 6.33
C LEU A 133 2.60 9.10 5.25
N ALA A 134 2.73 9.61 4.03
CA ALA A 134 2.13 9.04 2.83
C ALA A 134 3.18 8.25 2.04
N MET A 135 2.79 7.13 1.43
CA MET A 135 3.70 6.34 0.62
C MET A 135 3.06 5.87 -0.69
N PHE A 136 3.89 5.71 -1.73
CA PHE A 136 3.44 5.16 -3.01
C PHE A 136 4.53 4.27 -3.65
N PRO A 137 4.19 3.10 -4.22
CA PRO A 137 2.83 2.57 -4.40
C PRO A 137 2.40 1.63 -3.29
N ASP A 138 1.10 1.35 -3.18
CA ASP A 138 0.56 0.33 -2.28
C ASP A 138 0.59 -1.10 -2.87
N ALA A 139 1.04 -1.24 -4.11
CA ALA A 139 1.31 -2.49 -4.81
C ALA A 139 2.40 -2.30 -5.87
N VAL A 140 3.16 -3.35 -6.19
CA VAL A 140 4.21 -3.31 -7.22
C VAL A 140 3.72 -2.69 -8.53
N THR A 141 4.46 -1.70 -9.05
CA THR A 141 4.09 -0.86 -10.20
C THR A 141 5.22 -0.74 -11.22
N VAL A 142 5.34 -1.77 -12.08
CA VAL A 142 6.27 -1.73 -13.23
C VAL A 142 5.98 -0.53 -14.15
N ARG A 143 4.71 -0.15 -14.32
CA ARG A 143 4.33 1.01 -15.13
C ARG A 143 4.81 2.32 -14.49
N GLY A 144 4.62 2.49 -13.18
CA GLY A 144 5.09 3.67 -12.47
C GLY A 144 6.61 3.83 -12.59
N ARG A 145 7.37 2.74 -12.45
CA ARG A 145 8.82 2.76 -12.63
C ARG A 145 9.23 3.22 -14.04
N LYS A 146 8.63 2.65 -15.08
CA LYS A 146 8.87 3.06 -16.47
C LYS A 146 8.57 4.54 -16.72
N HIS A 147 7.54 5.09 -16.08
CA HIS A 147 7.20 6.52 -16.22
C HIS A 147 8.24 7.42 -15.54
N VAL A 148 8.77 7.02 -14.37
CA VAL A 148 9.89 7.73 -13.73
C VAL A 148 11.12 7.75 -14.63
N GLU A 149 11.50 6.60 -15.18
CA GLU A 149 12.65 6.45 -16.09
C GLU A 149 12.47 7.34 -17.32
N LEU A 150 11.28 7.32 -17.93
CA LEU A 150 10.95 8.17 -19.08
C LEU A 150 11.04 9.69 -18.75
N LEU A 151 10.54 10.10 -17.59
CA LEU A 151 10.64 11.49 -17.14
C LEU A 151 12.09 11.91 -16.88
N ALA A 152 12.93 11.00 -16.39
CA ALA A 152 14.34 11.27 -16.15
C ALA A 152 15.13 11.49 -17.46
N ASP A 153 14.67 10.90 -18.56
CA ASP A 153 15.27 11.08 -19.90
C ASP A 153 14.75 12.34 -20.61
N LEU A 154 13.45 12.61 -20.51
CA LEU A 154 12.80 13.73 -21.22
C LEU A 154 12.87 15.06 -20.46
N GLY A 155 13.08 15.02 -19.15
CA GLY A 155 12.84 16.14 -18.26
C GLY A 155 11.35 16.29 -17.95
N GLY A 156 11.02 16.43 -16.68
CA GLY A 156 9.62 16.54 -16.26
C GLY A 156 9.41 16.50 -14.77
N ALA A 157 8.17 16.28 -14.40
CA ALA A 157 7.71 16.25 -13.03
C ALA A 157 6.87 15.00 -12.73
N MET A 158 6.90 14.57 -11.47
CA MET A 158 6.03 13.57 -10.90
C MET A 158 5.28 14.21 -9.73
N LEU A 159 3.95 14.24 -9.81
CA LEU A 159 3.08 14.78 -8.77
C LEU A 159 2.24 13.67 -8.13
N PHE A 160 2.41 13.48 -6.82
CA PHE A 160 1.57 12.59 -6.03
C PHE A 160 0.45 13.38 -5.37
N VAL A 161 -0.80 13.01 -5.64
CA VAL A 161 -1.97 13.58 -4.97
C VAL A 161 -2.35 12.66 -3.82
N VAL A 162 -2.12 13.14 -2.60
CA VAL A 162 -2.50 12.46 -1.35
C VAL A 162 -3.91 12.89 -1.00
N HIS A 163 -4.84 11.93 -0.99
CA HIS A 163 -6.28 12.23 -0.85
C HIS A 163 -6.74 12.48 0.60
N VAL A 164 -5.80 12.83 1.50
CA VAL A 164 -6.04 13.20 2.89
C VAL A 164 -5.07 14.31 3.33
N PRO A 165 -5.46 15.17 4.30
CA PRO A 165 -4.64 16.25 4.79
C PRO A 165 -3.71 15.87 5.97
N SER A 166 -3.85 14.69 6.55
CA SER A 166 -3.10 14.30 7.76
C SER A 166 -1.60 14.03 7.54
N PRO A 167 -1.12 13.50 6.40
CA PRO A 167 0.30 13.29 6.17
C PRO A 167 1.05 14.59 5.86
N PHE A 168 2.21 14.78 6.50
CA PHE A 168 3.13 15.91 6.28
C PHE A 168 4.39 15.50 5.53
N ALA A 169 4.67 14.20 5.42
CA ALA A 169 5.81 13.66 4.69
C ALA A 169 5.38 12.62 3.64
N PHE A 170 6.16 12.52 2.57
CA PHE A 170 5.97 11.54 1.50
C PHE A 170 7.27 10.79 1.21
N LEU A 171 7.18 9.47 1.09
CA LEU A 171 8.27 8.62 0.63
C LEU A 171 7.78 7.63 -0.42
N PRO A 172 8.60 7.23 -1.40
CA PRO A 172 8.25 6.05 -2.19
C PRO A 172 8.19 4.83 -1.27
N ASP A 173 7.19 3.97 -1.46
CA ASP A 173 7.04 2.74 -0.68
C ASP A 173 8.10 1.71 -1.08
N PHE A 174 9.24 1.79 -0.39
CA PHE A 174 10.34 0.85 -0.54
C PHE A 174 10.07 -0.50 0.13
N HIS A 175 9.04 -0.63 0.97
CA HIS A 175 8.62 -1.91 1.55
C HIS A 175 7.90 -2.76 0.50
N THR A 176 6.99 -2.14 -0.27
CA THR A 176 6.17 -2.81 -1.28
C THR A 176 6.84 -2.91 -2.64
N ASP A 177 7.44 -1.82 -3.14
CA ASP A 177 8.10 -1.79 -4.45
C ASP A 177 9.49 -1.13 -4.37
N PRO A 178 10.52 -1.89 -3.97
CA PRO A 178 11.89 -1.38 -3.89
C PRO A 178 12.45 -0.92 -5.25
N GLU A 179 12.00 -1.49 -6.36
CA GLU A 179 12.46 -1.10 -7.70
C GLU A 179 11.92 0.28 -8.08
N PHE A 180 10.62 0.52 -7.88
CA PHE A 180 10.03 1.84 -8.08
C PHE A 180 10.70 2.88 -7.17
N ALA A 181 10.87 2.57 -5.89
CA ALA A 181 11.45 3.48 -4.92
C ALA A 181 12.89 3.87 -5.29
N SER A 182 13.69 2.89 -5.72
CA SER A 182 15.05 3.13 -6.23
C SER A 182 15.07 3.97 -7.50
N ALA A 183 14.15 3.74 -8.45
CA ALA A 183 14.06 4.55 -9.66
C ALA A 183 13.69 6.00 -9.34
N LEU A 184 12.70 6.23 -8.47
CA LEU A 184 12.27 7.56 -8.06
C LEU A 184 13.39 8.32 -7.34
N HIS A 185 14.08 7.65 -6.39
CA HIS A 185 15.22 8.25 -5.70
C HIS A 185 16.37 8.59 -6.66
N ALA A 186 16.70 7.71 -7.61
CA ALA A 186 17.74 7.98 -8.61
C ALA A 186 17.38 9.17 -9.51
N ALA A 187 16.09 9.31 -9.85
CA ALA A 187 15.58 10.39 -10.69
C ALA A 187 15.46 11.75 -9.99
N ARG A 188 15.57 11.82 -8.65
CA ARG A 188 15.27 13.03 -7.84
C ARG A 188 16.06 14.30 -8.21
N LYS A 189 17.19 14.16 -8.90
CA LYS A 189 18.00 15.30 -9.39
C LYS A 189 17.65 15.75 -10.81
N LYS A 190 16.88 14.94 -11.54
CA LYS A 190 16.50 15.15 -12.95
C LYS A 190 15.00 15.41 -13.13
N VAL A 191 14.18 14.88 -12.22
CA VAL A 191 12.72 14.97 -12.24
C VAL A 191 12.29 15.80 -11.03
N LEU A 192 11.43 16.78 -11.25
CA LEU A 192 10.78 17.51 -10.17
C LEU A 192 9.76 16.58 -9.49
N ILE A 193 9.99 16.23 -8.23
CA ILE A 193 9.10 15.34 -7.48
C ILE A 193 8.37 16.16 -6.42
N ARG A 194 7.04 16.08 -6.42
CA ARG A 194 6.18 16.73 -5.43
C ARG A 194 5.06 15.81 -4.98
N ALA A 195 4.68 15.94 -3.72
CA ALA A 195 3.48 15.36 -3.17
C ALA A 195 2.63 16.47 -2.56
N VAL A 196 1.32 16.45 -2.83
CA VAL A 196 0.37 17.44 -2.35
C VAL A 196 -0.79 16.76 -1.65
N ALA A 197 -1.12 17.23 -0.46
CA ALA A 197 -2.29 16.83 0.28
C ALA A 197 -3.50 17.66 -0.14
N VAL A 198 -4.64 16.98 -0.27
CA VAL A 198 -5.96 17.60 -0.46
C VAL A 198 -6.95 17.03 0.55
N ARG A 199 -7.93 17.85 0.93
CA ARG A 199 -9.07 17.43 1.76
C ARG A 199 -10.31 17.31 0.89
N TRP A 200 -11.10 16.26 1.10
CA TRP A 200 -12.39 16.06 0.44
C TRP A 200 -13.55 16.30 1.40
N ASP A 201 -14.67 16.82 0.88
CA ASP A 201 -15.95 16.79 1.57
C ASP A 201 -16.83 15.61 1.10
N THR A 202 -17.95 15.38 1.78
CA THR A 202 -18.92 14.32 1.46
C THR A 202 -19.72 14.58 0.18
N ARG A 203 -19.52 15.73 -0.47
CA ARG A 203 -20.13 16.08 -1.77
C ARG A 203 -19.17 15.88 -2.93
N GLY A 204 -17.91 15.58 -2.65
CA GLY A 204 -16.86 15.35 -3.63
C GLY A 204 -16.14 16.60 -4.07
N ASN A 205 -16.29 17.72 -3.35
CA ASN A 205 -15.41 18.87 -3.54
C ASN A 205 -14.10 18.61 -2.80
N PHE A 206 -13.00 19.13 -3.34
CA PHE A 206 -11.72 19.11 -2.64
C PHE A 206 -11.20 20.52 -2.40
N GLN A 207 -10.30 20.62 -1.43
CA GLN A 207 -9.53 21.82 -1.14
C GLN A 207 -8.05 21.46 -1.04
N TYR A 208 -7.19 22.32 -1.59
CA TYR A 208 -5.76 22.28 -1.33
C TYR A 208 -5.48 22.33 0.18
N SER A 209 -4.52 21.53 0.66
CA SER A 209 -4.06 21.57 2.04
C SER A 209 -2.62 22.11 2.11
N HIS A 210 -1.65 21.30 1.71
CA HIS A 210 -0.23 21.66 1.76
C HIS A 210 0.61 20.72 0.87
N ILE A 211 1.84 21.12 0.59
CA ILE A 211 2.87 20.26 -0.02
C ILE A 211 3.55 19.46 1.09
N LEU A 212 3.82 18.18 0.84
CA LEU A 212 4.49 17.29 1.80
C LEU A 212 6.00 17.37 1.63
N ASP A 213 6.71 17.19 2.73
CA ASP A 213 8.17 17.04 2.73
C ASP A 213 8.58 15.69 2.14
N LEU A 214 9.74 15.65 1.47
CA LEU A 214 10.33 14.42 0.93
C LEU A 214 11.65 14.12 1.67
N PRO A 215 11.62 13.47 2.85
CA PRO A 215 12.79 13.24 3.68
C PRO A 215 13.66 12.11 3.12
N TRP A 216 14.37 12.38 2.02
CA TRP A 216 15.17 11.39 1.28
C TRP A 216 16.23 10.69 2.14
N GLU A 217 16.72 11.34 3.20
CA GLU A 217 17.64 10.76 4.18
C GLU A 217 17.04 9.55 4.92
N VAL A 218 15.72 9.52 5.11
CA VAL A 218 15.02 8.36 5.67
C VAL A 218 15.06 7.21 4.68
N TYR A 219 14.74 7.47 3.41
CA TYR A 219 14.86 6.47 2.36
C TYR A 219 16.30 5.92 2.26
N GLU A 220 17.31 6.79 2.25
CA GLU A 220 18.72 6.40 2.13
C GLU A 220 19.19 5.53 3.30
N ARG A 221 18.61 5.71 4.50
CA ARG A 221 18.92 4.91 5.68
C ARG A 221 18.17 3.58 5.71
N GLU A 222 16.88 3.58 5.40
CA GLU A 222 15.96 2.46 5.66
C GLU A 222 15.76 1.50 4.46
N ALA A 223 15.84 1.99 3.22
CA ALA A 223 15.41 1.23 2.02
C ALA A 223 16.34 0.08 1.58
N GLY A 224 17.44 -0.14 2.30
CA GLY A 224 18.39 -1.23 2.02
C GLY A 224 17.74 -2.62 2.03
N ASP A 225 18.38 -3.61 1.40
CA ASP A 225 17.89 -5.01 1.38
C ASP A 225 18.13 -5.76 2.70
N ARG A 226 17.53 -5.22 3.75
CA ARG A 226 17.60 -5.66 5.13
C ARG A 226 16.35 -5.22 5.90
N GLY A 227 16.06 -5.88 7.02
CA GLY A 227 14.98 -5.52 7.93
C GLY A 227 14.23 -6.74 8.44
N SER A 228 12.93 -6.58 8.67
CA SER A 228 12.01 -7.62 9.13
C SER A 228 10.98 -7.97 8.07
N TYR A 229 10.20 -9.03 8.31
CA TYR A 229 9.06 -9.37 7.47
C TYR A 229 8.00 -10.12 8.29
N LEU A 230 6.75 -9.98 7.86
CA LEU A 230 5.65 -10.84 8.29
C LEU A 230 5.34 -11.84 7.20
N LEU A 231 5.05 -13.09 7.56
CA LEU A 231 4.48 -14.09 6.69
C LEU A 231 3.14 -14.52 7.27
N SER A 232 2.06 -14.31 6.53
CA SER A 232 0.72 -14.74 6.92
C SER A 232 0.26 -15.89 6.02
N GLY A 233 -0.38 -16.90 6.59
CA GLY A 233 -0.99 -17.99 5.85
C GLY A 233 -2.20 -18.55 6.58
N TYR A 234 -3.09 -19.20 5.83
CA TYR A 234 -4.27 -19.86 6.37
C TYR A 234 -4.05 -21.37 6.40
N LEU A 235 -4.32 -22.01 7.54
CA LEU A 235 -4.29 -23.45 7.69
C LEU A 235 -5.73 -24.00 7.64
N PRO A 236 -6.11 -24.77 6.60
CA PRO A 236 -7.51 -25.17 6.37
C PRO A 236 -8.01 -26.26 7.34
N GLY A 237 -7.10 -27.01 7.98
CA GLY A 237 -7.42 -28.07 8.92
C GLY A 237 -6.55 -28.04 10.18
N THR A 238 -6.82 -28.93 11.13
CA THR A 238 -5.92 -29.14 12.28
C THR A 238 -4.86 -30.17 11.89
N HIS A 239 -3.60 -29.83 12.12
CA HIS A 239 -2.46 -30.68 11.78
C HIS A 239 -1.53 -30.87 12.97
N ARG A 240 -0.98 -32.07 13.12
CA ARG A 240 0.14 -32.35 14.03
C ARG A 240 1.41 -32.43 13.21
N ILE A 241 2.39 -31.58 13.49
CA ILE A 241 3.58 -31.38 12.64
C ILE A 241 4.86 -31.43 13.49
N ALA A 242 5.84 -32.20 13.02
CA ALA A 242 7.20 -32.19 13.54
C ALA A 242 7.92 -30.87 13.21
N VAL A 243 8.37 -30.13 14.21
CA VAL A 243 9.05 -28.84 14.06
C VAL A 243 10.45 -28.90 14.67
N GLY A 244 11.37 -29.56 13.99
CA GLY A 244 12.79 -29.59 14.37
C GLY A 244 13.01 -29.98 15.84
N SER A 245 13.69 -29.12 16.59
CA SER A 245 13.96 -29.34 18.02
C SER A 245 12.74 -29.16 18.94
N LEU A 246 11.63 -28.61 18.45
CA LEU A 246 10.39 -28.43 19.22
C LEU A 246 9.53 -29.71 19.27
N GLY A 247 9.89 -30.74 18.50
CA GLY A 247 9.13 -31.98 18.44
C GLY A 247 7.80 -31.83 17.70
N GLU A 248 6.82 -32.66 18.07
CA GLU A 248 5.48 -32.66 17.46
C GLU A 248 4.58 -31.61 18.12
N LEU A 249 4.07 -30.67 17.33
CA LEU A 249 3.16 -29.61 17.78
C LEU A 249 1.81 -29.71 17.06
N ASP A 250 0.73 -29.36 17.77
CA ASP A 250 -0.62 -29.29 17.21
C ASP A 250 -0.93 -27.87 16.71
N PHE A 251 -1.37 -27.77 15.46
CA PHE A 251 -1.73 -26.54 14.78
C PHE A 251 -3.22 -26.59 14.42
N PRO A 252 -4.11 -25.94 15.19
CA PRO A 252 -5.52 -25.85 14.83
C PRO A 252 -5.73 -25.07 13.53
N ARG A 253 -6.85 -25.35 12.86
CA ARG A 253 -7.35 -24.56 11.72
C ARG A 253 -7.41 -23.06 12.08
N GLY A 254 -6.90 -22.21 11.21
CA GLY A 254 -6.96 -20.74 11.38
C GLY A 254 -5.83 -20.03 10.66
N PHE A 255 -5.63 -18.75 10.98
CA PHE A 255 -4.57 -17.94 10.40
C PHE A 255 -3.34 -17.97 11.29
N TYR A 256 -2.17 -17.98 10.64
CA TYR A 256 -0.89 -17.89 11.30
C TYR A 256 -0.11 -16.71 10.75
N VAL A 257 0.54 -15.97 11.63
CA VAL A 257 1.44 -14.86 11.29
C VAL A 257 2.80 -15.17 11.90
N TYR A 258 3.81 -15.31 11.04
CA TYR A 258 5.19 -15.51 11.43
C TYR A 258 5.97 -14.21 11.24
N VAL A 259 6.81 -13.87 12.22
CA VAL A 259 7.74 -12.74 12.16
C VAL A 259 9.14 -13.29 11.94
N GLY A 260 9.87 -12.70 11.00
CA GLY A 260 11.28 -12.97 10.83
C GLY A 260 12.08 -11.72 10.52
N SER A 261 13.40 -11.78 10.66
CA SER A 261 14.31 -10.76 10.12
C SER A 261 15.28 -11.28 9.07
N ALA A 262 15.90 -10.37 8.33
CA ALA A 262 17.11 -10.60 7.56
C ALA A 262 17.88 -9.29 7.45
N MET A 263 19.03 -9.18 8.13
CA MET A 263 19.87 -7.97 8.09
C MET A 263 20.88 -7.95 6.93
N ARG A 264 20.95 -9.04 6.15
CA ARG A 264 21.81 -9.21 4.98
C ARG A 264 21.06 -9.99 3.90
N GLY A 265 20.26 -9.31 3.08
CA GLY A 265 19.50 -9.92 1.98
C GLY A 265 18.06 -10.30 2.36
N LEU A 266 17.23 -9.29 2.68
CA LEU A 266 15.82 -9.48 3.02
C LEU A 266 15.03 -10.15 1.89
N SER A 267 15.12 -9.63 0.67
CA SER A 267 14.47 -10.20 -0.51
C SER A 267 14.87 -11.67 -0.72
N GLY A 268 16.15 -11.99 -0.55
CA GLY A 268 16.66 -13.36 -0.68
C GLY A 268 16.07 -14.32 0.36
N ARG A 269 15.93 -13.88 1.63
CA ARG A 269 15.31 -14.67 2.69
C ARG A 269 13.83 -14.93 2.42
N ILE A 270 13.08 -13.90 2.01
CA ILE A 270 11.66 -14.02 1.64
C ILE A 270 11.48 -14.97 0.46
N GLN A 271 12.25 -14.79 -0.61
CA GLN A 271 12.20 -15.68 -1.78
C GLN A 271 12.49 -17.12 -1.42
N ARG A 272 13.41 -17.37 -0.46
CA ARG A 272 13.69 -18.72 0.01
C ARG A 272 12.48 -19.35 0.69
N HIS A 273 11.75 -18.64 1.55
CA HIS A 273 10.51 -19.16 2.16
C HIS A 273 9.46 -19.50 1.10
N LEU A 274 9.32 -18.68 0.05
CA LEU A 274 8.35 -18.91 -1.02
C LEU A 274 8.71 -20.08 -1.97
N ARG A 275 9.93 -20.64 -1.90
CA ARG A 275 10.31 -21.81 -2.72
C ARG A 275 9.56 -23.06 -2.27
N LYS A 276 8.82 -23.68 -3.20
CA LYS A 276 8.07 -24.94 -2.97
C LYS A 276 8.98 -26.13 -2.64
N ARG A 277 10.11 -26.26 -3.34
CA ARG A 277 11.09 -27.35 -3.13
C ARG A 277 12.34 -26.78 -2.48
N LYS A 278 12.55 -27.11 -1.20
CA LYS A 278 13.72 -26.71 -0.43
C LYS A 278 13.95 -27.69 0.72
N ARG A 279 15.19 -27.76 1.22
CA ARG A 279 15.44 -28.31 2.55
C ARG A 279 14.95 -27.30 3.59
N ASN A 280 14.27 -27.80 4.62
CA ASN A 280 13.83 -26.98 5.75
C ASN A 280 15.06 -26.44 6.48
N HIS A 281 15.04 -25.16 6.81
CA HIS A 281 16.12 -24.50 7.53
C HIS A 281 15.58 -23.73 8.74
N TRP A 282 14.45 -23.04 8.60
CA TRP A 282 13.75 -22.41 9.72
C TRP A 282 12.51 -23.23 10.12
N HIS A 283 12.06 -23.09 11.37
CA HIS A 283 10.83 -23.76 11.84
C HIS A 283 9.64 -23.48 10.93
N ILE A 284 9.47 -22.24 10.45
CA ILE A 284 8.36 -21.88 9.54
C ILE A 284 8.38 -22.69 8.23
N ASP A 285 9.55 -23.16 7.76
CA ASP A 285 9.65 -23.93 6.53
C ASP A 285 8.89 -25.27 6.60
N THR A 286 8.70 -25.84 7.80
CA THR A 286 7.93 -27.09 7.99
C THR A 286 6.41 -26.86 7.88
N LEU A 287 5.93 -25.66 8.22
CA LEU A 287 4.51 -25.30 8.20
C LEU A 287 4.05 -24.78 6.84
N LEU A 288 4.91 -24.04 6.13
CA LEU A 288 4.56 -23.41 4.85
C LEU A 288 3.88 -24.32 3.81
N PRO A 289 4.24 -25.61 3.67
CA PRO A 289 3.56 -26.52 2.74
C PRO A 289 2.07 -26.75 3.03
N PHE A 290 1.62 -26.48 4.27
CA PHE A 290 0.24 -26.65 4.70
C PHE A 290 -0.60 -25.37 4.61
N PHE A 291 0.04 -24.22 4.39
CA PHE A 291 -0.68 -22.94 4.29
C PHE A 291 -1.24 -22.70 2.90
N GLU A 292 -2.48 -22.23 2.89
CA GLU A 292 -3.14 -21.57 1.76
C GLU A 292 -2.95 -20.05 1.88
N ASP A 293 -3.11 -19.35 0.75
CA ASP A 293 -3.09 -17.88 0.67
C ASP A 293 -1.89 -17.21 1.36
N VAL A 294 -0.69 -17.81 1.23
CA VAL A 294 0.54 -17.27 1.83
C VAL A 294 0.84 -15.87 1.28
N ARG A 295 0.93 -14.91 2.19
CA ARG A 295 1.31 -13.51 1.94
C ARG A 295 2.55 -13.15 2.73
N VAL A 296 3.38 -12.29 2.17
CA VAL A 296 4.57 -11.76 2.84
C VAL A 296 4.54 -10.24 2.80
N PHE A 297 4.88 -9.62 3.92
CA PHE A 297 4.94 -8.17 4.12
C PHE A 297 6.39 -7.82 4.48
N PRO A 298 7.19 -7.34 3.53
CA PRO A 298 8.55 -6.90 3.81
C PRO A 298 8.52 -5.62 4.64
N ILE A 299 9.37 -5.52 5.65
CA ILE A 299 9.55 -4.32 6.46
C ILE A 299 11.03 -3.96 6.40
N ARG A 300 11.41 -3.20 5.37
CA ARG A 300 12.78 -2.71 5.21
C ARG A 300 13.12 -1.71 6.30
N SER A 301 14.23 -1.95 6.98
CA SER A 301 14.74 -1.04 8.00
C SER A 301 16.23 -1.26 8.20
N SER A 302 16.91 -0.20 8.63
CA SER A 302 18.27 -0.25 9.15
C SER A 302 18.38 -1.05 10.46
N GLU A 303 17.28 -1.15 11.21
CA GLU A 303 17.20 -1.86 12.47
C GLU A 303 16.55 -3.24 12.34
N ARG A 304 16.84 -4.11 13.31
CA ARG A 304 16.18 -5.41 13.43
C ARG A 304 14.94 -5.25 14.31
N LEU A 305 13.77 -5.17 13.68
CA LEU A 305 12.48 -4.95 14.37
C LEU A 305 11.74 -6.24 14.77
N GLU A 306 12.35 -7.40 14.54
CA GLU A 306 11.73 -8.73 14.72
C GLU A 306 11.10 -8.95 16.10
N CYS A 307 11.85 -8.68 17.17
CA CYS A 307 11.37 -8.86 18.54
C CYS A 307 10.29 -7.83 18.90
N ALA A 308 10.44 -6.58 18.46
CA ALA A 308 9.46 -5.52 18.71
C ALA A 308 8.11 -5.85 18.04
N ILE A 309 8.14 -6.32 16.80
CA ILE A 309 6.94 -6.75 16.06
C ILE A 309 6.30 -7.96 16.75
N ALA A 310 7.09 -8.93 17.20
CA ALA A 310 6.57 -10.09 17.93
C ALA A 310 5.82 -9.69 19.21
N GLN A 311 6.38 -8.75 19.99
CA GLN A 311 5.74 -8.21 21.20
C GLN A 311 4.42 -7.48 20.92
N GLU A 312 4.31 -6.76 19.81
CA GLU A 312 3.03 -6.14 19.42
C GLU A 312 2.01 -7.19 18.97
N LEU A 313 2.43 -8.23 18.25
CA LEU A 313 1.54 -9.32 17.85
C LEU A 313 1.01 -10.15 19.03
N GLU A 314 1.80 -10.33 20.09
CA GLU A 314 1.37 -11.00 21.33
C GLU A 314 0.12 -10.34 21.94
N LYS A 315 -0.09 -9.04 21.73
CA LYS A 315 -1.25 -8.30 22.27
C LYS A 315 -2.56 -8.65 21.56
N VAL A 316 -2.48 -9.18 20.33
CA VAL A 316 -3.64 -9.35 19.44
C VAL A 316 -3.80 -10.76 18.88
N ALA A 317 -2.80 -11.62 19.08
CA ALA A 317 -2.76 -12.97 18.56
C ALA A 317 -2.14 -13.94 19.59
N ARG A 318 -2.55 -15.20 19.55
CA ARG A 318 -2.08 -16.21 20.50
C ARG A 318 -0.69 -16.73 20.08
N PRO A 319 0.36 -16.63 20.91
CA PRO A 319 1.67 -17.18 20.58
C PRO A 319 1.65 -18.71 20.50
N VAL A 320 2.49 -19.25 19.60
CA VAL A 320 2.86 -20.68 19.56
C VAL A 320 4.19 -20.85 20.31
N PRO A 321 4.20 -21.38 21.54
CA PRO A 321 5.37 -21.29 22.43
C PRO A 321 6.69 -21.74 21.79
N HIS A 322 7.72 -20.94 21.99
CA HIS A 322 9.11 -21.13 21.55
C HIS A 322 9.32 -21.19 20.02
N PHE A 323 8.27 -20.97 19.21
CA PHE A 323 8.37 -21.12 17.77
C PHE A 323 9.22 -20.01 17.15
N GLY A 324 10.45 -20.37 16.78
CA GLY A 324 11.37 -19.45 16.10
C GLY A 324 12.05 -18.45 17.03
N ALA A 325 11.94 -18.63 18.34
CA ALA A 325 12.52 -17.77 19.39
C ALA A 325 13.77 -18.39 20.03
N SER A 326 14.58 -19.14 19.26
CA SER A 326 15.73 -19.87 19.80
C SER A 326 16.91 -18.99 20.22
N ASP A 327 17.00 -17.78 19.66
CA ASP A 327 18.11 -16.82 19.85
C ASP A 327 17.66 -15.52 20.52
N CYS A 328 16.46 -15.49 21.10
CA CYS A 328 15.89 -14.32 21.79
C CYS A 328 15.04 -14.73 23.00
N SER A 329 14.51 -13.74 23.72
CA SER A 329 13.64 -13.94 24.89
C SER A 329 12.15 -13.83 24.58
N CYS A 330 11.75 -13.76 23.31
CA CYS A 330 10.33 -13.71 22.92
C CYS A 330 9.62 -15.02 23.29
N GLU A 331 8.32 -14.95 23.57
CA GLU A 331 7.54 -16.18 23.79
C GLU A 331 7.44 -16.98 22.49
N SER A 332 7.25 -16.30 21.37
CA SER A 332 7.16 -16.88 20.04
C SER A 332 7.45 -15.85 18.94
N HIS A 333 7.79 -16.34 17.74
CA HIS A 333 7.72 -15.57 16.50
C HIS A 333 6.61 -16.06 15.56
N LEU A 334 5.82 -17.06 15.95
CA LEU A 334 4.62 -17.53 15.26
C LEU A 334 3.37 -17.31 16.13
N PHE A 335 2.35 -16.71 15.53
CA PHE A 335 1.12 -16.33 16.21
C PHE A 335 -0.11 -16.88 15.49
N PHE A 336 -1.07 -17.36 16.26
CA PHE A 336 -2.36 -17.88 15.79
C PHE A 336 -3.47 -16.85 15.95
N LEU A 337 -4.28 -16.70 14.90
CA LEU A 337 -5.53 -15.94 14.90
C LEU A 337 -6.68 -16.81 14.36
N PRO A 338 -7.86 -16.84 15.02
CA PRO A 338 -9.01 -17.58 14.48
C PRO A 338 -9.77 -16.79 13.40
N TRP A 339 -9.35 -15.57 13.06
CA TRP A 339 -9.93 -14.72 12.01
C TRP A 339 -8.85 -14.19 11.05
N PRO A 340 -9.22 -13.72 9.84
CA PRO A 340 -8.28 -13.17 8.88
C PRO A 340 -7.61 -11.89 9.43
N PRO A 341 -6.27 -11.83 9.55
CA PRO A 341 -5.59 -10.69 10.18
C PRO A 341 -5.87 -9.37 9.47
N LEU A 342 -5.74 -9.34 8.13
CA LEU A 342 -5.96 -8.14 7.31
C LEU A 342 -7.42 -7.66 7.21
N LYS A 343 -8.35 -8.29 7.93
CA LYS A 343 -9.76 -7.87 8.03
C LYS A 343 -10.12 -7.39 9.43
N SER A 344 -9.15 -7.30 10.34
CA SER A 344 -9.36 -6.80 11.70
C SER A 344 -8.70 -5.45 11.86
N ALA A 345 -9.39 -4.49 12.49
CA ALA A 345 -8.80 -3.22 12.88
C ALA A 345 -7.77 -3.36 14.01
N SER A 346 -7.83 -4.46 14.77
CA SER A 346 -6.89 -4.72 15.87
C SER A 346 -5.51 -5.18 15.40
N PHE A 347 -5.42 -5.72 14.18
CA PHE A 347 -4.21 -6.25 13.59
C PHE A 347 -3.64 -5.21 12.62
#